data_AF-A0A0F8XN97-F1
#
_entry.id   AF-A0A0F8XN97-F1
#
_cell.length_a   1.000
_cell.length_b   1.000
_cell.length_c   1.000
_cell.angle_alpha   90.00
_cell.angle_beta   90.00
_cell.angle_gamma   90.00
#
_symmetry.space_group_name_H-M   'P 1'
#
loop_
_entity.id
_entity.type
_entity.pdbx_description
1 polymer ?
#
loop_
_entity_poly.entity_id
_entity_poly.type
_entity_poly.pdbx_seq_one_letter_code
_entity_poly.pdbx_strand_id
1 'polypeptide(L)'
;MAKLASSSYTGNGIDNRSLTGVGFQPTWLIVKRSGSSAAIHKTTRFSGLVSSSYSGRVQDSDQIQAFEADGFQVGTDLAVNADGDTIFYQAFLDGGDSDYAEVLYTGNGTDDRSITGAGFAPLFALVIANDTVNSGTYFRTASMTAGESQSLLDAEPEANGIQDLEADGIQVGTIADVNTDADLYSFLAFKDTNSADEGQYSGDDNDDRSITGVGFQPTWICVKRDNVANFGQRMRMGVNAG
;
A
#
# COMPACT_ATOMS: atom_id res chain seq x y z
N MET A 1 -9.86 -15.10 -6.75
CA MET A 1 -10.09 -13.67 -6.50
C MET A 1 -9.18 -13.24 -5.38
N ALA A 2 -8.66 -12.03 -5.42
CA ALA A 2 -7.92 -11.47 -4.30
C ALA A 2 -8.76 -11.57 -3.01
N LYS A 3 -8.14 -11.97 -1.90
CA LYS A 3 -8.79 -12.00 -0.59
C LYS A 3 -8.24 -10.90 0.29
N LEU A 4 -9.10 -10.42 1.19
CA LEU A 4 -8.78 -9.36 2.13
C LEU A 4 -9.24 -9.77 3.53
N ALA A 5 -8.35 -9.64 4.52
CA ALA A 5 -8.67 -9.83 5.92
C ALA A 5 -8.05 -8.70 6.76
N SER A 6 -8.80 -8.21 7.75
CA SER A 6 -8.35 -7.16 8.68
C SER A 6 -8.77 -7.49 10.10
N SER A 7 -7.84 -7.27 11.02
CA SER A 7 -8.10 -7.37 12.45
C SER A 7 -7.03 -6.58 13.22
N SER A 8 -6.98 -6.77 14.54
CA SER A 8 -5.93 -6.24 15.39
C SER A 8 -5.41 -7.30 16.36
N TYR A 9 -4.25 -7.01 16.95
CA TYR A 9 -3.67 -7.78 18.04
C TYR A 9 -3.00 -6.82 19.04
N THR A 10 -2.86 -7.27 20.28
CA THR A 10 -2.05 -6.58 21.28
C THR A 10 -0.61 -7.03 21.16
N GLY A 11 0.32 -6.09 21.02
CA GLY A 11 1.75 -6.38 21.01
C GLY A 11 2.22 -6.89 22.38
N ASN A 12 3.28 -7.69 22.37
CA ASN A 12 3.82 -8.28 23.61
C ASN A 12 5.36 -8.27 23.67
N GLY A 13 6.03 -7.62 22.70
CA GLY A 13 7.49 -7.51 22.64
C GLY A 13 8.25 -8.83 22.51
N ILE A 14 7.56 -9.96 22.28
CA ILE A 14 8.20 -11.28 22.11
C ILE A 14 8.53 -11.49 20.63
N ASP A 15 9.78 -11.83 20.36
CA ASP A 15 10.29 -12.13 19.03
C ASP A 15 9.66 -13.40 18.42
N ASN A 16 9.71 -13.49 17.09
CA ASN A 16 9.27 -14.65 16.30
C ASN A 16 7.81 -15.04 16.59
N ARG A 17 6.96 -14.05 16.81
CA ARG A 17 5.56 -14.26 17.20
C ARG A 17 4.70 -14.50 15.97
N SER A 18 4.21 -15.73 15.85
CA SER A 18 3.19 -16.12 14.89
C SER A 18 1.82 -15.56 15.29
N LEU A 19 1.16 -14.89 14.36
CA LEU A 19 -0.22 -14.43 14.44
C LEU A 19 -1.05 -15.20 13.41
N THR A 20 -1.94 -16.04 13.91
CA THR A 20 -2.80 -16.93 13.13
C THR A 20 -4.25 -16.43 13.09
N GLY A 21 -5.14 -17.12 12.37
CA GLY A 21 -6.54 -16.75 12.23
C GLY A 21 -6.82 -15.75 11.11
N VAL A 22 -5.89 -15.55 10.18
CA VAL A 22 -6.11 -14.74 8.97
C VAL A 22 -6.98 -15.50 7.96
N GLY A 23 -6.93 -16.83 7.96
CA GLY A 23 -7.67 -17.72 7.06
C GLY A 23 -6.96 -18.03 5.74
N PHE A 24 -5.75 -17.49 5.53
CA PHE A 24 -4.90 -17.72 4.37
C PHE A 24 -3.46 -17.24 4.62
N GLN A 25 -2.54 -17.68 3.76
CA GLN A 25 -1.18 -17.12 3.68
C GLN A 25 -1.21 -15.80 2.90
N PRO A 26 -0.84 -14.65 3.51
CA PRO A 26 -0.81 -13.38 2.80
C PRO A 26 0.25 -13.35 1.71
N THR A 27 0.00 -12.58 0.65
CA THR A 27 1.00 -12.17 -0.34
C THR A 27 1.41 -10.70 -0.16
N TRP A 28 0.56 -9.90 0.49
CA TRP A 28 0.87 -8.56 0.96
C TRP A 28 0.25 -8.35 2.34
N LEU A 29 1.02 -7.79 3.26
CA LEU A 29 0.57 -7.41 4.59
C LEU A 29 0.94 -5.96 4.86
N ILE A 30 0.00 -5.21 5.44
CA ILE A 30 0.24 -3.89 6.03
C ILE A 30 -0.10 -3.98 7.51
N VAL A 31 0.80 -3.49 8.37
CA VAL A 31 0.68 -3.44 9.83
C VAL A 31 0.82 -1.99 10.27
N LYS A 32 -0.06 -1.54 11.17
CA LYS A 32 -0.05 -0.18 11.70
C LYS A 32 -0.33 -0.21 13.20
N ARG A 33 0.65 0.19 14.01
CA ARG A 33 0.43 0.44 15.44
C ARG A 33 -0.47 1.65 15.66
N SER A 34 -1.26 1.63 16.72
CA SER A 34 -1.98 2.82 17.20
C SER A 34 -1.05 4.01 17.44
N GLY A 35 -1.57 5.23 17.27
CA GLY A 35 -0.81 6.47 17.46
C GLY A 35 0.12 6.85 16.30
N SER A 36 1.10 7.71 16.58
CA SER A 36 2.07 8.22 15.61
C SER A 36 3.20 7.23 15.40
N SER A 37 3.03 6.33 14.44
CA SER A 37 3.99 5.30 14.03
C SER A 37 3.79 5.02 12.55
N ALA A 38 4.86 4.73 11.80
CA ALA A 38 4.74 4.37 10.40
C ALA A 38 3.91 3.09 10.22
N ALA A 39 3.19 2.99 9.10
CA ALA A 39 2.69 1.69 8.66
C ALA A 39 3.88 0.91 8.09
N ILE A 40 3.99 -0.37 8.45
CA ILE A 40 4.98 -1.30 7.92
C ILE A 40 4.27 -2.25 6.98
N HIS A 41 4.89 -2.58 5.85
CA HIS A 41 4.37 -3.55 4.91
C HIS A 41 5.42 -4.56 4.48
N LYS A 42 4.94 -5.72 4.04
CA LYS A 42 5.75 -6.77 3.42
C LYS A 42 4.94 -7.35 2.28
N THR A 43 5.58 -7.60 1.14
CA THR A 43 5.04 -8.38 0.02
C THR A 43 5.94 -9.60 -0.24
N THR A 44 5.49 -10.51 -1.10
CA THR A 44 6.27 -11.73 -1.43
C THR A 44 7.61 -11.45 -2.10
N ARG A 45 7.82 -10.25 -2.66
CA ARG A 45 9.12 -9.85 -3.20
C ARG A 45 10.23 -9.78 -2.14
N PHE A 46 9.88 -9.57 -0.87
CA PHE A 46 10.87 -9.51 0.20
C PHE A 46 11.24 -10.91 0.66
N SER A 47 12.54 -11.22 0.66
CA SER A 47 13.06 -12.45 1.25
C SER A 47 13.44 -12.27 2.73
N GLY A 48 13.31 -13.34 3.52
CA GLY A 48 13.74 -13.35 4.92
C GLY A 48 12.98 -12.33 5.78
N LEU A 49 13.69 -11.75 6.76
CA LEU A 49 13.09 -10.91 7.81
C LEU A 49 12.84 -9.45 7.40
N VAL A 50 13.10 -9.08 6.14
CA VAL A 50 13.03 -7.69 5.68
C VAL A 50 11.58 -7.30 5.40
N SER A 51 11.19 -6.15 5.95
CA SER A 51 9.96 -5.42 5.62
C SER A 51 10.30 -3.96 5.35
N SER A 52 9.33 -3.17 4.91
CA SER A 52 9.54 -1.73 4.70
C SER A 52 8.42 -0.88 5.25
N SER A 53 8.68 0.40 5.47
CA SER A 53 7.61 1.37 5.69
C SER A 53 6.73 1.52 4.44
N TYR A 54 5.42 1.61 4.64
CA TYR A 54 4.42 1.69 3.56
C TYR A 54 4.43 3.05 2.84
N SER A 55 4.74 4.14 3.55
CA SER A 55 4.72 5.49 2.96
C SER A 55 6.04 5.89 2.30
N GLY A 56 7.09 5.08 2.42
CA GLY A 56 8.41 5.39 1.91
C GLY A 56 9.44 4.37 2.38
N ARG A 57 10.61 4.38 1.75
CA ARG A 57 11.64 3.37 1.98
C ARG A 57 12.42 3.60 3.28
N VAL A 58 11.99 2.94 4.34
CA VAL A 58 12.85 2.47 5.44
C VAL A 58 12.68 0.97 5.47
N GLN A 59 13.67 0.23 4.99
CA GLN A 59 13.71 -1.22 5.12
C GLN A 59 14.37 -1.56 6.44
N ASP A 60 13.75 -2.46 7.19
CA ASP A 60 14.34 -2.99 8.41
C ASP A 60 14.08 -4.49 8.51
N SER A 61 14.94 -5.14 9.28
CA SER A 61 14.72 -6.51 9.73
C SER A 61 13.89 -6.52 11.01
N ASP A 62 13.41 -7.70 11.39
CA ASP A 62 12.75 -7.91 12.69
C ASP A 62 11.40 -7.18 12.89
N GLN A 63 10.79 -6.70 11.79
CA GLN A 63 9.41 -6.22 11.82
C GLN A 63 8.45 -7.32 11.32
N ILE A 64 8.07 -7.35 10.03
CA ILE A 64 7.28 -8.46 9.48
C ILE A 64 8.24 -9.53 8.95
N GLN A 65 8.31 -10.65 9.66
CA GLN A 65 9.36 -11.65 9.46
C GLN A 65 8.97 -12.71 8.42
N ALA A 66 7.72 -13.17 8.42
CA ALA A 66 7.29 -14.25 7.53
C ALA A 66 5.79 -14.21 7.22
N PHE A 67 5.41 -14.77 6.07
CA PHE A 67 4.03 -15.18 5.80
C PHE A 67 3.86 -16.66 6.14
N GLU A 68 2.82 -16.96 6.89
CA GLU A 68 2.50 -18.30 7.37
C GLU A 68 1.19 -18.78 6.75
N ALA A 69 0.94 -20.09 6.75
CA ALA A 69 -0.23 -20.69 6.09
C ALA A 69 -1.60 -20.08 6.51
N ASP A 70 -1.68 -19.57 7.75
CA ASP A 70 -2.88 -18.98 8.34
C ASP A 70 -2.61 -17.59 8.96
N GLY A 71 -1.57 -16.89 8.47
CA GLY A 71 -1.25 -15.55 8.93
C GLY A 71 0.18 -15.14 8.70
N PHE A 72 0.84 -14.59 9.72
CA PHE A 72 2.16 -13.99 9.58
C PHE A 72 2.93 -13.96 10.90
N GLN A 73 4.23 -13.78 10.80
CA GLN A 73 5.13 -13.65 11.94
C GLN A 73 5.65 -12.21 12.08
N VAL A 74 5.73 -11.71 13.31
CA VAL A 74 6.36 -10.43 13.65
C VAL A 74 7.51 -10.59 14.64
N GLY A 75 8.51 -9.72 14.53
CA GLY A 75 9.63 -9.64 15.46
C GLY A 75 9.40 -8.69 16.63
N THR A 76 10.46 -8.10 17.16
CA THR A 76 10.41 -7.22 18.34
C THR A 76 10.26 -5.74 18.03
N ASP A 77 10.32 -5.35 16.75
CA ASP A 77 10.24 -3.95 16.38
C ASP A 77 8.97 -3.27 16.92
N LEU A 78 9.15 -2.06 17.46
CA LEU A 78 8.07 -1.36 18.14
C LEU A 78 6.95 -0.97 17.18
N ALA A 79 7.18 -0.81 15.87
CA ALA A 79 6.11 -0.48 14.92
C ALA A 79 5.14 -1.64 14.68
N VAL A 80 5.53 -2.89 15.00
CA VAL A 80 4.72 -4.09 14.76
C VAL A 80 4.38 -4.89 16.01
N ASN A 81 5.12 -4.74 17.12
CA ASN A 81 4.91 -5.61 18.31
C ASN A 81 5.24 -4.92 19.64
N ALA A 82 5.07 -3.60 19.74
CA ALA A 82 5.21 -2.88 21.02
C ALA A 82 4.28 -3.45 22.11
N ASP A 83 4.83 -3.75 23.28
CA ASP A 83 4.10 -4.36 24.39
C ASP A 83 2.94 -3.48 24.87
N GLY A 84 1.75 -4.06 24.97
CA GLY A 84 0.52 -3.38 25.43
C GLY A 84 -0.18 -2.49 24.39
N ASP A 85 0.46 -2.18 23.27
CA ASP A 85 -0.15 -1.37 22.22
C ASP A 85 -1.10 -2.21 21.34
N THR A 86 -2.11 -1.56 20.78
CA THR A 86 -2.97 -2.17 19.76
C THR A 86 -2.34 -1.98 18.39
N ILE A 87 -2.16 -3.07 17.66
CA ILE A 87 -1.63 -3.09 16.30
C ILE A 87 -2.70 -3.63 15.36
N PHE A 88 -2.97 -2.88 14.29
CA PHE A 88 -3.93 -3.25 13.25
C PHE A 88 -3.20 -3.84 12.06
N TYR A 89 -3.83 -4.80 11.37
CA TYR A 89 -3.28 -5.37 10.14
C TYR A 89 -4.32 -5.50 9.04
N GLN A 90 -3.83 -5.46 7.80
CA GLN A 90 -4.56 -5.77 6.58
C GLN A 90 -3.74 -6.79 5.80
N ALA A 91 -4.27 -7.98 5.66
CA ALA A 91 -3.69 -9.06 4.88
C ALA A 91 -4.42 -9.19 3.55
N PHE A 92 -3.65 -9.26 2.48
CA PHE A 92 -4.09 -9.48 1.12
C PHE A 92 -3.52 -10.80 0.62
N LEU A 93 -4.32 -11.56 -0.11
CA LEU A 93 -3.87 -12.72 -0.89
C LEU A 93 -4.20 -12.45 -2.35
N ASP A 94 -3.20 -12.55 -3.21
CA ASP A 94 -3.40 -12.71 -4.65
C ASP A 94 -3.99 -14.11 -4.90
N GLY A 95 -5.24 -14.15 -5.33
CA GLY A 95 -5.95 -15.40 -5.61
C GLY A 95 -5.65 -15.97 -6.99
N GLY A 96 -4.86 -15.28 -7.83
CA GLY A 96 -4.53 -15.70 -9.19
C GLY A 96 -5.57 -15.35 -10.25
N ASP A 97 -6.47 -14.39 -9.97
CA ASP A 97 -7.58 -14.01 -10.86
C ASP A 97 -7.23 -12.81 -11.79
N SER A 98 -5.95 -12.43 -11.85
CA SER A 98 -5.48 -11.26 -12.60
C SER A 98 -6.20 -9.97 -12.18
N ASP A 99 -6.40 -9.82 -10.88
CA ASP A 99 -7.00 -8.65 -10.22
C ASP A 99 -6.02 -7.91 -9.29
N TYR A 100 -4.85 -8.51 -9.05
CA TYR A 100 -3.69 -7.95 -8.38
C TYR A 100 -2.42 -8.27 -9.16
N ALA A 101 -1.46 -7.36 -9.16
CA ALA A 101 -0.11 -7.61 -9.67
C ALA A 101 0.94 -6.88 -8.83
N GLU A 102 2.11 -7.49 -8.66
CA GLU A 102 3.33 -6.84 -8.19
C GLU A 102 4.43 -7.04 -9.24
N VAL A 103 4.97 -5.95 -9.78
CA VAL A 103 5.96 -5.97 -10.86
C VAL A 103 7.21 -5.19 -10.45
N LEU A 104 8.37 -5.82 -10.60
CA LEU A 104 9.68 -5.19 -10.39
C LEU A 104 10.19 -4.57 -11.68
N TYR A 105 10.77 -3.37 -11.59
CA TYR A 105 11.43 -2.74 -12.72
C TYR A 105 12.62 -1.89 -12.26
N THR A 106 13.62 -1.77 -13.14
CA THR A 106 14.75 -0.84 -12.95
C THR A 106 14.45 0.46 -13.67
N GLY A 107 14.55 1.58 -12.96
CA GLY A 107 14.39 2.91 -13.52
C GLY A 107 15.49 3.23 -14.52
N ASN A 108 15.20 4.17 -15.42
CA ASN A 108 16.12 4.58 -16.49
C ASN A 108 16.15 6.10 -16.71
N GLY A 109 15.44 6.88 -15.88
CA GLY A 109 15.38 8.33 -15.96
C GLY A 109 14.69 8.91 -17.19
N THR A 110 14.04 8.09 -18.04
CA THR A 110 13.37 8.56 -19.26
C THR A 110 11.89 8.82 -19.05
N ASP A 111 11.39 9.88 -19.66
CA ASP A 111 9.99 10.32 -19.60
C ASP A 111 9.44 10.54 -21.03
N ASP A 112 8.27 10.00 -21.40
CA ASP A 112 7.43 9.05 -20.66
C ASP A 112 7.97 7.60 -20.78
N ARG A 113 7.69 6.73 -19.79
CA ARG A 113 8.03 5.28 -19.87
C ARG A 113 6.92 4.36 -19.41
N SER A 114 6.49 3.46 -20.30
CA SER A 114 5.59 2.35 -19.96
C SER A 114 6.32 1.24 -19.19
N ILE A 115 5.73 0.81 -18.08
CA ILE A 115 6.11 -0.38 -17.31
C ILE A 115 4.96 -1.38 -17.40
N THR A 116 5.15 -2.42 -18.21
CA THR A 116 4.16 -3.46 -18.50
C THR A 116 4.30 -4.68 -17.59
N GLY A 117 3.34 -5.59 -17.63
CA GLY A 117 3.38 -6.88 -16.92
C GLY A 117 2.32 -7.03 -15.82
N ALA A 118 1.40 -6.08 -15.68
CA ALA A 118 0.27 -6.23 -14.76
C ALA A 118 -0.74 -7.30 -15.26
N GLY A 119 -0.86 -7.49 -16.57
CA GLY A 119 -1.84 -8.37 -17.21
C GLY A 119 -3.25 -7.77 -17.32
N PHE A 120 -3.42 -6.50 -16.93
CA PHE A 120 -4.69 -5.78 -16.94
C PHE A 120 -4.47 -4.26 -16.86
N ALA A 121 -5.53 -3.50 -17.19
CA ALA A 121 -5.60 -2.07 -16.93
C ALA A 121 -5.89 -1.81 -15.45
N PRO A 122 -5.00 -1.17 -14.67
CA PRO A 122 -5.24 -0.91 -13.25
C PRO A 122 -6.34 0.14 -13.04
N LEU A 123 -7.10 -0.01 -11.94
CA LEU A 123 -7.90 1.06 -11.35
C LEU A 123 -7.07 1.93 -10.39
N PHE A 124 -6.12 1.27 -9.72
CA PHE A 124 -5.20 1.87 -8.76
C PHE A 124 -3.82 1.23 -8.91
N ALA A 125 -2.78 2.05 -8.87
CA ALA A 125 -1.40 1.59 -8.82
C ALA A 125 -0.59 2.35 -7.76
N LEU A 126 0.37 1.66 -7.17
CA LEU A 126 1.30 2.16 -6.16
C LEU A 126 2.73 1.85 -6.60
N VAL A 127 3.61 2.84 -6.71
CA VAL A 127 5.06 2.65 -6.93
C VAL A 127 5.79 2.83 -5.61
N ILE A 128 6.62 1.84 -5.29
CA ILE A 128 7.47 1.81 -4.10
C ILE A 128 8.91 1.59 -4.56
N ALA A 129 9.82 2.45 -4.15
CA ALA A 129 11.24 2.26 -4.42
C ALA A 129 11.82 1.07 -3.62
N ASN A 130 12.79 0.37 -4.22
CA ASN A 130 13.44 -0.81 -3.64
C ASN A 130 14.87 -0.59 -3.18
N ASP A 131 15.62 0.34 -3.78
CA ASP A 131 17.05 0.53 -3.45
C ASP A 131 17.45 1.96 -3.01
N THR A 132 16.56 2.95 -3.09
CA THR A 132 16.90 4.36 -2.79
C THR A 132 16.64 4.77 -1.34
N VAL A 133 17.55 5.56 -0.77
CA VAL A 133 17.36 6.14 0.58
C VAL A 133 16.42 7.34 0.45
N ASN A 134 15.36 7.40 1.27
CA ASN A 134 14.35 8.48 1.34
C ASN A 134 13.34 8.57 0.19
N SER A 135 13.14 7.53 -0.62
CA SER A 135 12.11 7.59 -1.65
C SER A 135 10.71 7.41 -1.08
N GLY A 136 9.82 8.32 -1.46
CA GLY A 136 8.40 8.25 -1.19
C GLY A 136 7.72 7.13 -1.97
N THR A 137 6.52 6.79 -1.54
CA THR A 137 5.62 5.91 -2.28
C THR A 137 4.64 6.77 -3.06
N TYR A 138 4.51 6.52 -4.36
CA TYR A 138 3.57 7.23 -5.23
C TYR A 138 2.39 6.36 -5.55
N PHE A 139 1.22 6.96 -5.74
CA PHE A 139 0.06 6.25 -6.24
C PHE A 139 -0.73 7.08 -7.24
N ARG A 140 -1.48 6.36 -8.08
CA ARG A 140 -2.42 6.93 -9.03
C ARG A 140 -3.71 6.12 -9.03
N THR A 141 -4.84 6.83 -9.06
CA THR A 141 -6.16 6.26 -9.35
C THR A 141 -6.63 6.75 -10.71
N ALA A 142 -7.63 6.09 -11.31
CA ALA A 142 -8.17 6.46 -12.61
C ALA A 142 -8.82 7.87 -12.62
N SER A 143 -9.37 8.35 -11.50
CA SER A 143 -10.01 9.67 -11.40
C SER A 143 -9.03 10.84 -11.23
N MET A 144 -7.74 10.58 -11.02
CA MET A 144 -6.76 11.66 -10.89
C MET A 144 -6.56 12.40 -12.21
N THR A 145 -6.26 13.71 -12.15
CA THR A 145 -5.90 14.50 -13.32
C THR A 145 -4.83 13.78 -14.16
N ALA A 146 -4.96 13.81 -15.48
CA ALA A 146 -3.98 13.17 -16.37
C ALA A 146 -2.56 13.70 -16.10
N GLY A 147 -1.58 12.80 -16.02
CA GLY A 147 -0.18 13.13 -15.76
C GLY A 147 0.20 13.37 -14.30
N GLU A 148 -0.77 13.46 -13.38
CA GLU A 148 -0.52 13.67 -11.95
C GLU A 148 -0.55 12.37 -11.15
N SER A 149 0.26 12.28 -10.11
CA SER A 149 0.17 11.21 -9.11
C SER A 149 0.44 11.78 -7.74
N GLN A 150 0.08 11.02 -6.71
CA GLN A 150 0.18 11.50 -5.35
C GLN A 150 1.26 10.74 -4.58
N SER A 151 2.19 11.48 -4.00
CA SER A 151 3.11 10.95 -2.99
C SER A 151 2.40 10.69 -1.67
N LEU A 152 2.67 9.57 -1.01
CA LEU A 152 2.20 9.28 0.34
C LEU A 152 2.83 10.18 1.42
N LEU A 153 3.88 10.94 1.08
CA LEU A 153 4.59 11.86 1.98
C LEU A 153 4.33 13.34 1.68
N ASP A 154 3.97 13.67 0.44
CA ASP A 154 3.76 15.04 0.01
C ASP A 154 2.27 15.39 -0.10
N ALA A 155 1.97 16.66 0.11
CA ALA A 155 0.61 17.16 0.30
C ALA A 155 -0.19 17.29 -0.99
N GLU A 156 0.45 17.74 -2.07
CA GLU A 156 -0.19 18.01 -3.36
C GLU A 156 0.10 16.87 -4.34
N PRO A 157 -0.76 16.68 -5.36
CA PRO A 157 -0.42 15.87 -6.52
C PRO A 157 0.77 16.46 -7.26
N GLU A 158 1.60 15.60 -7.82
CA GLU A 158 2.80 15.95 -8.55
C GLU A 158 2.76 15.35 -9.96
N ALA A 159 3.20 16.14 -10.94
CA ALA A 159 3.42 15.66 -12.29
C ALA A 159 4.66 14.75 -12.36
N ASN A 160 4.77 13.96 -13.43
CA ASN A 160 5.94 13.12 -13.74
C ASN A 160 6.22 11.99 -12.71
N GLY A 161 5.25 11.66 -11.85
CA GLY A 161 5.27 10.45 -11.05
C GLY A 161 4.73 9.26 -11.83
N ILE A 162 3.58 8.71 -11.42
CA ILE A 162 2.79 7.81 -12.26
C ILE A 162 1.89 8.68 -13.16
N GLN A 163 2.09 8.67 -14.46
CA GLN A 163 1.39 9.58 -15.38
C GLN A 163 0.11 8.98 -15.95
N ASP A 164 0.08 7.66 -16.15
CA ASP A 164 -1.08 6.96 -16.70
C ASP A 164 -1.23 5.53 -16.16
N LEU A 165 -2.47 5.03 -16.20
CA LEU A 165 -2.82 3.63 -15.94
C LEU A 165 -3.09 2.97 -17.30
N GLU A 166 -2.12 2.22 -17.79
CA GLU A 166 -2.13 1.65 -19.14
C GLU A 166 -2.81 0.29 -19.17
N ALA A 167 -3.11 -0.22 -20.38
CA ALA A 167 -3.80 -1.50 -20.57
C ALA A 167 -3.11 -2.74 -19.95
N ASP A 168 -1.80 -2.65 -19.69
CA ASP A 168 -0.98 -3.73 -19.13
C ASP A 168 -0.02 -3.23 -18.02
N GLY A 169 -0.35 -2.12 -17.36
CA GLY A 169 0.51 -1.58 -16.29
C GLY A 169 0.37 -0.07 -16.10
N ILE A 170 1.51 0.60 -15.99
CA ILE A 170 1.58 2.03 -15.68
C ILE A 170 2.57 2.76 -16.60
N GLN A 171 2.33 4.05 -16.80
CA GLN A 171 3.33 4.97 -17.34
C GLN A 171 3.97 5.75 -16.20
N VAL A 172 5.29 5.84 -16.17
CA VAL A 172 6.08 6.60 -15.19
C VAL A 172 6.88 7.72 -15.85
N GLY A 173 7.08 8.81 -15.10
CA GLY A 173 7.85 9.98 -15.53
C GLY A 173 9.25 10.01 -14.94
N THR A 174 9.77 11.21 -14.66
CA THR A 174 11.13 11.41 -14.12
C THR A 174 11.22 11.64 -12.61
N ILE A 175 10.13 11.57 -11.84
CA ILE A 175 10.26 11.83 -10.39
C ILE A 175 11.21 10.79 -9.76
N ALA A 176 12.06 11.24 -8.85
CA ALA A 176 13.16 10.40 -8.34
C ALA A 176 12.64 9.13 -7.63
N ASP A 177 11.42 9.19 -7.12
CA ASP A 177 10.77 8.12 -6.36
C ASP A 177 10.06 7.07 -7.22
N VAL A 178 10.07 7.23 -8.55
CA VAL A 178 9.47 6.24 -9.47
C VAL A 178 10.38 5.74 -10.59
N ASN A 179 11.40 6.49 -11.03
CA ASN A 179 12.14 6.11 -12.24
C ASN A 179 13.56 6.70 -12.33
N THR A 180 14.28 6.81 -11.23
CA THR A 180 15.71 7.17 -11.28
C THR A 180 16.51 6.08 -11.99
N ASP A 181 17.46 6.47 -12.83
CA ASP A 181 18.30 5.54 -13.58
C ASP A 181 19.06 4.57 -12.66
N ALA A 182 19.06 3.28 -13.03
CA ALA A 182 19.64 2.17 -12.29
C ALA A 182 18.99 1.81 -10.94
N ASP A 183 18.07 2.61 -10.43
CA ASP A 183 17.38 2.30 -9.18
C ASP A 183 16.27 1.25 -9.39
N LEU A 184 16.08 0.36 -8.42
CA LEU A 184 15.04 -0.66 -8.48
C LEU A 184 13.75 -0.14 -7.85
N TYR A 185 12.62 -0.47 -8.46
CA TYR A 185 11.27 -0.14 -8.01
C TYR A 185 10.36 -1.37 -8.12
N SER A 186 9.26 -1.34 -7.37
CA SER A 186 8.13 -2.25 -7.53
C SER A 186 6.88 -1.41 -7.70
N PHE A 187 6.01 -1.79 -8.64
CA PHE A 187 4.64 -1.31 -8.60
C PHE A 187 3.68 -2.43 -8.16
N LEU A 188 2.68 -2.06 -7.36
CA LEU A 188 1.53 -2.88 -7.05
C LEU A 188 0.34 -2.31 -7.79
N ALA A 189 -0.45 -3.16 -8.46
CA ALA A 189 -1.63 -2.74 -9.22
C ALA A 189 -2.85 -3.54 -8.81
N PHE A 190 -4.00 -2.87 -8.79
CA PHE A 190 -5.31 -3.45 -8.53
C PHE A 190 -6.24 -3.16 -9.69
N LYS A 191 -6.97 -4.19 -10.12
CA LYS A 191 -7.98 -4.08 -11.16
C LYS A 191 -9.33 -3.71 -10.55
N ASP A 192 -10.17 -3.02 -11.31
CA ASP A 192 -11.60 -2.95 -10.99
C ASP A 192 -12.25 -4.32 -11.24
N THR A 193 -12.69 -4.95 -10.15
CA THR A 193 -13.45 -6.22 -10.17
C THR A 193 -14.82 -6.09 -9.53
N ASN A 194 -15.37 -4.87 -9.38
CA ASN A 194 -16.54 -4.54 -8.56
C ASN A 194 -16.38 -4.85 -7.05
N SER A 195 -15.15 -5.13 -6.60
CA SER A 195 -14.80 -5.25 -5.18
C SER A 195 -13.73 -4.23 -4.75
N ALA A 196 -13.38 -3.31 -5.66
CA ALA A 196 -12.55 -2.15 -5.43
C ALA A 196 -13.23 -0.96 -6.11
N ASP A 197 -13.12 0.22 -5.53
CA ASP A 197 -13.61 1.47 -6.10
C ASP A 197 -12.69 2.61 -5.69
N GLU A 198 -12.69 3.69 -6.46
CA GLU A 198 -11.87 4.88 -6.23
C GLU A 198 -12.65 6.16 -6.53
N GLY A 199 -12.21 7.26 -5.95
CA GLY A 199 -12.81 8.56 -6.25
C GLY A 199 -12.34 9.65 -5.31
N GLN A 200 -12.94 10.82 -5.51
CA GLN A 200 -12.60 12.05 -4.80
C GLN A 200 -13.84 12.65 -4.14
N TYR A 201 -13.62 13.34 -3.02
CA TYR A 201 -14.67 14.12 -2.38
C TYR A 201 -14.07 15.39 -1.76
N SER A 202 -14.79 16.50 -1.87
CA SER A 202 -14.41 17.74 -1.19
C SER A 202 -14.79 17.66 0.29
N GLY A 203 -13.82 17.95 1.17
CA GLY A 203 -14.08 18.18 2.58
C GLY A 203 -14.90 19.45 2.79
N ASP A 204 -15.82 19.43 3.76
CA ASP A 204 -16.74 20.52 4.08
C ASP A 204 -16.70 20.93 5.57
N ASP A 205 -15.66 20.48 6.28
CA ASP A 205 -15.44 20.69 7.72
C ASP A 205 -16.58 20.22 8.65
N ASN A 206 -17.53 19.43 8.14
CA ASN A 206 -18.58 18.78 8.95
C ASN A 206 -18.19 17.33 9.29
N ASP A 207 -18.53 16.87 10.49
CA ASP A 207 -18.41 15.45 10.85
C ASP A 207 -19.60 14.63 10.33
N ASP A 208 -19.52 13.30 10.52
CA ASP A 208 -20.60 12.33 10.25
C ASP A 208 -21.21 12.37 8.84
N ARG A 209 -20.44 12.87 7.87
CA ARG A 209 -20.84 12.86 6.47
C ARG A 209 -20.77 11.46 5.88
N SER A 210 -21.89 11.05 5.28
CA SER A 210 -21.93 9.86 4.42
C SER A 210 -21.30 10.17 3.07
N ILE A 211 -20.24 9.46 2.74
CA ILE A 211 -19.69 9.41 1.38
C ILE A 211 -20.40 8.28 0.65
N THR A 212 -21.29 8.64 -0.27
CA THR A 212 -22.09 7.69 -1.06
C THR A 212 -21.45 7.49 -2.43
N GLY A 213 -21.84 6.44 -3.15
CA GLY A 213 -21.35 6.16 -4.51
C GLY A 213 -20.42 4.96 -4.63
N VAL A 214 -19.87 4.47 -3.51
CA VAL A 214 -18.93 3.33 -3.48
C VAL A 214 -19.51 1.97 -3.91
N GLY A 215 -20.83 1.87 -4.08
CA GLY A 215 -21.50 0.66 -4.60
C GLY A 215 -21.51 -0.58 -3.68
N PHE A 216 -20.65 -0.64 -2.67
CA PHE A 216 -20.56 -1.73 -1.68
C PHE A 216 -20.21 -1.21 -0.29
N GLN A 217 -20.29 -2.08 0.73
CA GLN A 217 -19.75 -1.77 2.06
C GLN A 217 -18.26 -2.12 2.08
N PRO A 218 -17.34 -1.14 2.06
CA PRO A 218 -15.92 -1.43 2.08
C PRO A 218 -15.50 -2.02 3.43
N THR A 219 -14.67 -3.07 3.36
CA THR A 219 -13.93 -3.61 4.51
C THR A 219 -12.62 -2.85 4.74
N TRP A 220 -12.08 -2.19 3.71
CA TRP A 220 -10.92 -1.32 3.79
C TRP A 220 -11.19 -0.03 3.05
N ILE A 221 -10.81 1.09 3.66
CA ILE A 221 -10.81 2.41 3.02
C ILE A 221 -9.47 3.06 3.32
N CYS A 222 -8.83 3.57 2.28
CA CYS A 222 -7.75 4.53 2.40
C CYS A 222 -8.22 5.88 1.87
N VAL A 223 -8.09 6.92 2.70
CA VAL A 223 -8.31 8.31 2.30
C VAL A 223 -7.02 9.06 2.47
N LYS A 224 -6.72 9.92 1.51
CA LYS A 224 -5.63 10.88 1.61
C LYS A 224 -6.11 12.24 1.12
N ARG A 225 -5.77 13.26 1.89
CA ARG A 225 -6.04 14.65 1.53
C ARG A 225 -4.93 15.15 0.59
N ASP A 226 -5.34 15.94 -0.38
CA ASP A 226 -4.55 16.52 -1.47
C ASP A 226 -4.28 18.02 -1.27
N ASN A 227 -4.13 18.49 -0.02
CA ASN A 227 -3.86 19.91 0.25
C ASN A 227 -2.83 20.19 1.37
N VAL A 228 -2.14 21.34 1.25
CA VAL A 228 -1.08 21.81 2.17
C VAL A 228 -1.51 21.96 3.64
N ALA A 229 -2.80 22.17 3.92
CA ALA A 229 -3.23 22.75 5.21
C ALA A 229 -3.28 21.76 6.38
N ASN A 230 -3.22 20.45 6.17
CA ASN A 230 -3.09 19.42 7.23
C ASN A 230 -2.93 18.06 6.55
N PHE A 231 -1.66 17.66 6.37
CA PHE A 231 -1.29 16.44 5.68
C PHE A 231 -1.59 15.18 6.52
N GLY A 232 -2.30 14.21 5.94
CA GLY A 232 -2.52 12.94 6.62
C GLY A 232 -3.17 11.91 5.70
N GLN A 233 -2.61 10.71 5.70
CA GLN A 233 -3.28 9.52 5.20
C GLN A 233 -4.05 8.87 6.35
N ARG A 234 -5.31 8.52 6.11
CA ARG A 234 -6.12 7.74 7.04
C ARG A 234 -6.48 6.43 6.37
N MET A 235 -6.05 5.34 7.00
CA MET A 235 -6.55 4.02 6.68
C MET A 235 -7.56 3.62 7.73
N ARG A 236 -8.77 3.27 7.30
CA ARG A 236 -9.72 2.56 8.14
C ARG A 236 -9.71 1.10 7.71
N MET A 237 -9.25 0.26 8.62
CA MET A 237 -9.24 -1.18 8.48
C MET A 237 -10.48 -1.68 9.22
N GLY A 238 -11.48 -2.17 8.48
CA GLY A 238 -12.70 -2.72 9.05
C GLY A 238 -12.34 -3.97 9.84
N VAL A 239 -12.65 -4.00 11.13
CA VAL A 239 -12.53 -5.24 11.92
C VAL A 239 -13.72 -6.10 11.51
N ASN A 240 -13.47 -7.26 10.88
CA ASN A 240 -14.53 -8.25 10.67
C ASN A 240 -14.99 -8.74 12.04
N ALA A 241 -16.08 -8.18 12.56
CA ALA A 241 -16.72 -8.68 13.75
C ALA A 241 -17.70 -9.80 13.35
N GLY A 242 -17.17 -11.02 13.23
CA GLY A 242 -17.95 -12.27 13.21
C GLY A 242 -18.71 -12.58 11.92
#